data_AF-A0A2E1PLU4-F1
#
_entry.id   AF-A0A2E1PLU4-F1
#
_cell.length_a   1.000
_cell.length_b   1.000
_cell.length_c   1.000
_cell.angle_alpha   90.00
_cell.angle_beta   90.00
_cell.angle_gamma   90.00
#
_symmetry.space_group_name_H-M   'P 1'
#
loop_
_entity.id
_entity.type
_entity.pdbx_description
1 polymer ?
#
loop_
_entity_poly.entity_id
_entity_poly.type
_entity_poly.pdbx_seq_one_letter_code
_entity_poly.pdbx_strand_id
1 'polypeptide(L)'
;MNPDTENTDSIDQGFFGHPKGLRTLFFTELWERMSYYGMRGLLVLYMTVGVTGNPGLDWSNAEANAIYGIYAGMVYFLALPGGWLADNLLGYQRAVLFG
;
A
#
# COMPACT_ATOMS: atom_id res chain seq x y z
N MET A 1 -53.23 -0.04 -8.30
CA MET A 1 -52.14 -0.80 -7.66
C MET A 1 -50.95 -0.70 -8.62
N ASN A 2 -50.02 0.22 -8.38
CA ASN A 2 -48.85 0.41 -9.25
C ASN A 2 -47.65 -0.30 -8.62
N PRO A 3 -46.96 -1.24 -9.31
CA PRO A 3 -45.86 -2.01 -8.74
C PRO A 3 -44.48 -1.33 -8.86
N ASP A 4 -44.43 -0.02 -9.11
CA ASP A 4 -43.19 0.74 -9.13
C ASP A 4 -42.73 1.05 -7.69
N THR A 5 -42.46 0.00 -6.91
CA THR A 5 -41.50 0.12 -5.80
C THR A 5 -40.14 0.31 -6.44
N GLU A 6 -39.81 1.57 -6.70
CA GLU A 6 -38.47 2.03 -6.98
C GLU A 6 -37.61 1.58 -5.80
N ASN A 7 -36.96 0.43 -5.98
CA ASN A 7 -35.98 -0.12 -5.06
C ASN A 7 -34.78 0.83 -5.14
N THR A 8 -34.89 1.93 -4.42
CA THR A 8 -33.79 2.82 -4.13
C THR A 8 -32.83 1.98 -3.32
N ASP A 9 -31.86 1.39 -4.03
CA ASP A 9 -30.69 0.74 -3.45
C ASP A 9 -30.24 1.60 -2.28
N SER A 10 -30.60 1.19 -1.07
CA SER A 10 -30.21 1.89 0.14
C SER A 10 -28.69 1.78 0.13
N ILE A 11 -28.00 2.85 -0.29
CA ILE A 11 -26.54 2.94 -0.21
C ILE A 11 -26.23 2.57 1.22
N ASP A 12 -25.73 1.36 1.39
CA ASP A 12 -25.73 0.69 2.67
C ASP A 12 -24.66 1.41 3.50
N GLN A 13 -25.09 2.38 4.32
CA GLN A 13 -24.25 3.40 4.95
C GLN A 13 -23.52 2.88 6.19
N GLY A 14 -22.91 1.71 6.06
CA GLY A 14 -22.36 0.94 7.19
C GLY A 14 -21.01 1.43 7.75
N PHE A 15 -20.41 2.49 7.21
CA PHE A 15 -19.11 3.01 7.67
C PHE A 15 -19.12 4.54 7.75
N PHE A 16 -19.40 5.10 8.93
CA PHE A 16 -19.47 6.55 9.16
C PHE A 16 -20.33 7.33 8.14
N GLY A 17 -21.41 6.73 7.61
CA GLY A 17 -22.25 7.36 6.57
C GLY A 17 -21.74 7.19 5.13
N HIS A 18 -20.68 6.39 4.93
CA HIS A 18 -20.12 6.08 3.62
C HIS A 18 -20.44 4.64 3.18
N PRO A 19 -20.31 4.33 1.87
CA PRO A 19 -20.54 2.99 1.35
C PRO A 19 -19.69 1.94 2.05
N LYS A 20 -20.27 0.77 2.35
CA LYS A 20 -19.58 -0.35 3.03
C LYS A 20 -18.24 -0.76 2.40
N GLY A 21 -18.06 -0.62 1.08
CA GLY A 21 -16.80 -0.91 0.39
C GLY A 21 -15.63 -0.05 0.86
N LEU A 22 -15.90 1.18 1.29
CA LEU A 22 -14.88 2.10 1.81
C LEU A 22 -14.22 1.54 3.08
N ARG A 23 -14.97 0.82 3.91
CA ARG A 23 -14.42 0.19 5.12
C ARG A 23 -13.28 -0.76 4.78
N THR A 24 -13.47 -1.61 3.77
CA THR A 24 -12.44 -2.57 3.34
C THR A 24 -11.22 -1.83 2.79
N LEU A 25 -11.43 -0.87 1.88
CA LEU A 25 -10.34 -0.08 1.31
C LEU A 25 -9.57 0.69 2.38
N PHE A 26 -10.26 1.26 3.36
CA PHE A 26 -9.65 1.98 4.47
C PHE A 26 -8.71 1.09 5.28
N PHE A 27 -9.16 -0.10 5.69
CA PHE A 27 -8.31 -1.00 6.46
C PHE A 27 -7.16 -1.59 5.63
N THR A 28 -7.40 -1.90 4.35
CA THR A 28 -6.35 -2.33 3.42
C THR A 28 -5.27 -1.26 3.28
N GLU A 29 -5.66 -0.02 3.01
CA GLU A 29 -4.74 1.12 2.88
C GLU A 29 -4.02 1.44 4.20
N LEU A 30 -4.73 1.39 5.33
CA LEU A 30 -4.16 1.63 6.65
C LEU A 30 -3.01 0.64 6.93
N TRP A 31 -3.22 -0.64 6.63
CA TRP A 31 -2.23 -1.68 6.91
C TRP A 31 -1.06 -1.65 5.93
N GLU A 32 -1.33 -1.36 4.66
CA GLU A 32 -0.30 -1.09 3.65
C GLU A 32 0.62 0.02 4.14
N ARG A 33 0.05 1.19 4.49
CA ARG A 33 0.83 2.35 4.94
C ARG A 33 1.58 2.09 6.23
N MET A 34 0.94 1.41 7.19
CA MET A 34 1.61 1.03 8.45
C MET A 34 2.87 0.21 8.16
N SER A 35 2.74 -0.82 7.32
CA SER A 35 3.88 -1.69 6.97
C SER A 35 4.96 -0.94 6.19
N TYR A 36 4.58 -0.06 5.26
CA TYR A 36 5.50 0.74 4.46
C TYR A 36 6.32 1.72 5.33
N TYR A 37 5.66 2.50 6.18
CA TYR A 37 6.36 3.44 7.06
C TYR A 37 7.14 2.74 8.17
N GLY A 38 6.65 1.60 8.68
CA GLY A 38 7.37 0.77 9.64
C GLY A 38 8.66 0.21 9.07
N MET A 39 8.60 -0.39 7.88
CA MET A 39 9.77 -0.86 7.14
C MET A 39 10.74 0.30 6.88
N ARG A 40 10.25 1.43 6.36
CA ARG A 40 11.05 2.62 6.08
C ARG A 40 11.80 3.14 7.31
N GLY A 41 11.18 3.10 8.50
CA GLY A 41 11.81 3.52 9.76
C GLY A 41 12.91 2.58 10.23
N LEU A 42 12.81 1.28 9.95
CA LEU A 42 13.75 0.26 10.40
C LEU A 42 14.82 -0.10 9.37
N LEU A 43 14.58 0.14 8.08
CA LEU A 43 15.42 -0.34 6.98
C LEU A 43 16.87 0.16 7.08
N VAL A 44 17.07 1.47 7.26
CA VAL A 44 18.43 2.05 7.38
C VAL A 44 19.10 1.60 8.67
N LEU A 45 18.34 1.48 9.78
CA LEU A 45 18.85 0.97 11.04
C LEU A 45 19.34 -0.47 10.89
N TYR A 46 18.56 -1.32 10.21
CA TYR A 46 18.92 -2.71 9.94
C TYR A 46 20.20 -2.81 9.09
N MET A 47 20.35 -1.96 8.08
CA MET A 47 21.54 -1.98 7.21
C MET A 47 22.81 -1.49 7.93
N THR A 48 22.69 -0.50 8.81
CA THR A 48 23.86 0.18 9.42
C THR A 48 24.32 -0.41 10.75
N VAL A 49 23.46 -1.16 11.44
CA VAL A 49 23.84 -1.84 12.69
C VAL A 49 24.86 -2.95 12.39
N GLY A 50 26.00 -2.91 13.08
CA GLY A 50 27.11 -3.84 12.89
C GLY A 50 26.92 -5.21 13.58
N VAL A 51 27.60 -6.22 13.03
CA VAL A 51 27.45 -7.66 13.35
C VAL A 51 27.90 -8.04 14.77
N THR A 52 28.60 -7.17 15.50
CA THR A 52 29.11 -7.46 16.86
C THR A 52 27.99 -7.38 17.90
N GLY A 53 27.15 -8.41 17.95
CA GLY A 53 26.08 -8.62 18.94
C GLY A 53 24.67 -8.27 18.45
N ASN A 54 24.50 -7.75 17.23
CA ASN A 54 23.21 -7.37 16.66
C ASN A 54 23.16 -7.77 15.16
N PRO A 55 22.11 -8.44 14.65
CA PRO A 55 22.13 -9.08 13.32
C PRO A 55 21.82 -8.09 12.17
N GLY A 56 22.59 -7.01 12.05
CA GLY A 56 22.50 -6.07 10.92
C GLY A 56 23.53 -6.36 9.81
N LEU A 57 23.51 -5.58 8.73
CA LEU A 57 24.36 -5.80 7.54
C LEU A 57 25.74 -5.14 7.62
N ASP A 58 26.00 -4.30 8.63
CA ASP A 58 27.25 -3.55 8.81
C ASP A 58 27.65 -2.68 7.59
N TRP A 59 26.66 -2.13 6.89
CA TRP A 59 26.88 -1.22 5.76
C TRP A 59 27.15 0.21 6.23
N SER A 60 27.89 0.97 5.42
CA SER A 60 28.08 2.39 5.71
C SER A 60 26.76 3.16 5.59
N ASN A 61 26.64 4.26 6.34
CA ASN A 61 25.49 5.16 6.24
C ASN A 61 25.27 5.68 4.80
N ALA A 62 26.34 5.85 4.02
CA ALA A 62 26.24 6.32 2.64
C ALA A 62 25.58 5.26 1.74
N GLU A 63 26.00 4.00 1.84
CA GLU A 63 25.44 2.87 1.08
C GLU A 63 23.97 2.62 1.47
N ALA A 64 23.68 2.59 2.77
CA ALA A 64 22.34 2.39 3.30
C ALA A 64 21.36 3.47 2.80
N ASN A 65 21.77 4.74 2.82
CA ASN A 65 20.93 5.84 2.32
C ASN A 65 20.78 5.82 0.80
N ALA A 66 21.80 5.40 0.05
CA ALA A 66 21.71 5.26 -1.40
C ALA A 66 20.65 4.21 -1.80
N ILE A 67 20.66 3.05 -1.13
CA ILE A 67 19.70 1.97 -1.38
C ILE A 67 18.28 2.40 -1.00
N TYR A 68 18.13 3.05 0.15
CA TYR A 68 16.85 3.61 0.56
C TYR A 68 16.32 4.66 -0.44
N GLY A 69 17.18 5.52 -0.97
CA GLY A 69 16.82 6.50 -2.01
C GLY A 69 16.36 5.83 -3.30
N ILE A 70 17.08 4.82 -3.77
CA ILE A 70 16.71 4.03 -4.95
C ILE A 70 15.37 3.32 -4.71
N TYR A 71 15.20 2.68 -3.55
CA TYR A 71 13.95 2.01 -3.18
C TYR A 71 12.76 2.98 -3.22
N ALA A 72 12.88 4.14 -2.56
CA ALA A 72 11.82 5.15 -2.56
C ALA A 72 11.52 5.65 -3.98
N GLY A 73 12.56 5.90 -4.79
CA GLY A 73 12.40 6.29 -6.20
C GLY A 73 11.69 5.22 -7.03
N MET A 74 12.01 3.94 -6.83
CA MET A 74 11.38 2.84 -7.54
C MET A 74 9.91 2.66 -7.18
N VAL A 75 9.50 2.90 -5.93
CA VAL A 75 8.09 2.88 -5.53
C VAL A 75 7.26 3.87 -6.36
N TYR A 76 7.77 5.09 -6.55
CA TYR A 76 7.10 6.09 -7.40
C TYR A 76 7.20 5.76 -8.90
N PHE A 77 8.36 5.27 -9.34
CA PHE A 77 8.57 4.93 -10.75
C PHE A 77 7.65 3.79 -11.20
N LEU A 78 7.55 2.72 -10.40
CA LEU A 78 6.76 1.53 -10.73
C LEU A 78 5.24 1.77 -10.63
N ALA A 79 4.80 2.86 -9.99
CA ALA A 79 3.39 3.24 -9.98
C ALA A 79 2.84 3.51 -11.40
N LEU A 80 3.68 4.04 -12.31
CA LEU A 80 3.29 4.32 -13.69
C LEU A 80 2.98 3.04 -14.50
N PRO A 81 3.92 2.09 -14.67
CA PRO A 81 3.63 0.84 -15.36
C PRO A 81 2.61 -0.02 -14.61
N GLY A 82 2.56 0.05 -13.27
CA GLY A 82 1.55 -0.63 -12.46
C GLY A 82 0.12 -0.13 -12.74
N GLY A 83 -0.07 1.19 -12.83
CA GLY A 83 -1.34 1.78 -13.23
C GLY A 83 -1.75 1.38 -14.64
N TRP A 84 -0.82 1.47 -15.60
CA TRP A 84 -1.06 1.01 -16.96
C TRP A 84 -1.47 -0.48 -17.04
N LEU A 85 -0.85 -1.33 -16.22
CA LEU A 85 -1.18 -2.75 -16.13
C LEU A 85 -2.58 -2.98 -15.53
N ALA A 86 -2.97 -2.19 -14.54
CA ALA A 86 -4.32 -2.22 -13.97
C ALA A 86 -5.37 -1.79 -15.01
N ASP A 87 -5.07 -0.75 -15.79
CA ASP A 87 -6.00 -0.16 -16.76
C ASP A 87 -6.27 -1.08 -17.96
N ASN A 88 -5.23 -1.76 -18.46
CA ASN A 88 -5.31 -2.44 -19.76
C ASN A 88 -5.40 -3.98 -19.68
N LEU A 89 -4.96 -4.59 -18.58
CA LEU A 89 -4.73 -6.04 -18.52
C LEU A 89 -5.44 -6.71 -17.33
N LEU A 90 -5.26 -6.20 -16.12
CA LEU A 90 -5.67 -6.91 -14.90
C LEU A 90 -6.99 -6.42 -14.30
N GLY A 91 -7.32 -5.13 -14.45
CA GLY A 91 -8.35 -4.46 -13.68
C GLY A 91 -7.89 -4.12 -12.25
N TYR A 92 -8.47 -3.06 -11.68
CA TYR A 92 -8.03 -2.46 -10.40
C TYR A 92 -8.06 -3.43 -9.21
N GLN A 93 -9.12 -4.24 -9.06
CA GLN A 93 -9.23 -5.15 -7.92
C GLN A 93 -8.15 -6.25 -7.93
N ARG A 94 -7.81 -6.78 -9.11
CA ARG A 94 -6.76 -7.81 -9.23
C ARG A 94 -5.38 -7.19 -9.09
N ALA A 95 -5.18 -5.98 -9.61
CA ALA A 95 -3.94 -5.24 -9.43
C ALA A 95 -3.63 -5.00 -7.94
N VAL A 96 -4.63 -4.61 -7.14
CA VAL A 96 -4.48 -4.45 -5.68
C VAL A 96 -4.30 -5.79 -4.96
N LEU A 97 -4.84 -6.89 -5.48
CA LEU A 97 -4.66 -8.22 -4.86
C LEU A 97 -3.27 -8.80 -5.11
N PHE A 98 -2.66 -8.52 -6.26
CA PHE A 98 -1.34 -9.04 -6.64
C PHE A 98 -0.17 -8.13 -6.23
N GLY A 99 -0.41 -6.82 -6.11
CA GLY A 99 0.55 -5.86 -5.58
C GLY A 99 0.69 -6.00 -4.08
#